data_AF-A0A961I699-F1
#
_entry.id   AF-A0A961I699-F1
#
_cell.length_a   1.000
_cell.length_b   1.000
_cell.length_c   1.000
_cell.angle_alpha   90.00
_cell.angle_beta   90.00
_cell.angle_gamma   90.00
#
_symmetry.space_group_name_H-M   'P 1'
#
loop_
_entity.id
_entity.type
_entity.pdbx_description
1 polymer ?
#
loop_
_entity_poly.entity_id
_entity_poly.type
_entity_poly.pdbx_seq_one_letter_code
_entity_poly.pdbx_strand_id
1 'polypeptide(L)'
;MDFLSIIIDRVNTTNVFNIVRGRLPSRETHLQTIVDDDLIEEYLQEVGRLSRIANSLSARQKRQSSVDLLGELKRLGETFFVQFFPEAIQTRFRNSQGAYLFLHVDQRLRNIPWELLHDGRGFLADRFFPGKNIAGYWQDVNRKELDRLRVLIIADPTEDLEWARQEGEALFESLHAEVPADLLDLQFMSGRRVTKLGILNAIKDRDIIHYAGHVYHDCDEQESGWLLKGGKVLRA
;
A
#
# COMPACT_ATOMS: atom_id res chain seq x y z
N MET A 1 -16.07 13.97 -8.76
CA MET A 1 -15.66 12.93 -7.79
C MET A 1 -15.12 13.65 -6.57
N ASP A 2 -15.62 13.30 -5.39
CA ASP A 2 -15.15 13.92 -4.15
C ASP A 2 -13.83 13.27 -3.71
N PHE A 3 -12.89 14.11 -3.29
CA PHE A 3 -11.61 13.70 -2.71
C PHE A 3 -11.61 14.04 -1.22
N LEU A 4 -11.32 13.06 -0.37
CA LEU A 4 -11.05 13.28 1.04
C LEU A 4 -9.54 13.19 1.24
N SER A 5 -8.88 14.35 1.32
CA SER A 5 -7.46 14.43 1.63
C SER A 5 -7.26 14.85 3.09
N ILE A 6 -6.48 14.07 3.83
CA ILE A 6 -6.20 14.31 5.24
C ILE A 6 -4.69 14.29 5.43
N ILE A 7 -4.14 15.35 6.02
CA ILE A 7 -2.76 15.41 6.49
C ILE A 7 -2.76 15.01 7.96
N ILE A 8 -1.84 14.12 8.33
CA ILE A 8 -1.66 13.58 9.67
C ILE A 8 -0.19 13.74 10.04
N ASP A 9 0.11 14.80 10.78
CA ASP A 9 1.45 15.06 11.32
C ASP A 9 1.52 14.51 12.75
N ARG A 10 2.68 13.97 13.14
CA ARG A 10 2.87 13.43 14.49
C ARG A 10 4.02 14.11 15.21
N VAL A 11 3.73 14.69 16.38
CA VAL A 11 4.72 15.28 17.27
C VAL A 11 4.65 14.55 18.62
N ASN A 12 5.66 13.73 18.90
CA ASN A 12 5.66 12.78 20.02
C ASN A 12 4.42 11.88 19.95
N THR A 13 3.56 11.91 20.97
CA THR A 13 2.31 11.14 21.04
C THR A 13 1.10 11.88 20.46
N THR A 14 1.26 13.15 20.06
CA THR A 14 0.16 13.96 19.53
C THR A 14 0.10 13.85 18.02
N ASN A 15 -1.07 13.50 17.49
CA ASN A 15 -1.38 13.55 16.06
C ASN A 15 -2.17 14.83 15.78
N VAL A 16 -1.76 15.56 14.74
CA VAL A 16 -2.44 16.76 14.25
C VAL A 16 -3.03 16.47 12.87
N PHE A 17 -4.32 16.75 12.72
CA PHE A 17 -5.09 16.45 11.52
C PHE A 17 -5.51 17.74 10.81
N ASN A 18 -5.27 17.78 9.50
CA ASN A 18 -5.77 18.85 8.64
C ASN A 18 -6.51 18.25 7.46
N ILE A 19 -7.79 18.62 7.29
CA ILE A 19 -8.56 18.22 6.10
C ILE A 19 -8.30 19.22 4.98
N VAL A 20 -7.88 18.71 3.83
CA VAL A 20 -7.61 19.50 2.63
C VAL A 20 -8.81 19.39 1.68
N ARG A 21 -9.30 20.53 1.20
CA ARG A 21 -10.27 20.60 0.09
C ARG A 21 -9.65 21.39 -1.06
N GLY A 22 -9.26 20.68 -2.12
CA GLY A 22 -8.54 21.31 -3.24
C GLY A 22 -7.14 21.77 -2.81
N ARG A 23 -6.78 23.04 -3.03
CA ARG A 23 -5.47 23.61 -2.64
C ARG A 23 -5.49 24.38 -1.31
N LEU A 24 -6.63 24.41 -0.60
CA LEU A 24 -6.81 25.22 0.60
C LEU A 24 -7.12 24.33 1.82
N PRO A 25 -6.52 24.62 2.99
CA PRO A 25 -6.96 24.03 4.25
C PRO A 25 -8.46 24.31 4.45
N SER A 26 -9.22 23.29 4.84
CA SER A 26 -10.62 23.50 5.18
C SER A 26 -10.74 24.28 6.50
N ARG A 27 -11.95 24.79 6.83
CA ARG A 27 -12.20 25.52 8.09
C ARG A 27 -11.97 24.68 9.35
N GLU A 28 -11.98 23.36 9.24
CA GLU A 28 -11.60 22.43 10.31
C GLU A 28 -10.07 22.29 10.30
N THR A 29 -9.41 23.18 11.04
CA THR A 29 -7.94 23.18 11.20
C THR A 29 -7.57 22.76 12.61
N HIS A 30 -6.44 22.07 12.75
CA HIS A 30 -5.84 21.70 14.05
C HIS A 30 -6.70 20.76 14.93
N LEU A 31 -7.38 19.80 14.30
CA LEU A 31 -7.93 18.69 15.07
C LEU A 31 -6.77 17.85 15.60
N GLN A 32 -6.86 17.35 16.82
CA GLN A 32 -5.77 16.60 17.44
C GLN A 32 -6.26 15.42 18.24
N THR A 33 -5.41 14.39 18.33
CA THR A 33 -5.56 13.27 19.27
C THR A 33 -4.23 12.99 19.93
N ILE A 34 -4.27 12.41 21.12
CA ILE A 34 -3.09 11.88 21.80
C ILE A 34 -3.22 10.36 21.70
N VAL A 35 -2.24 9.74 21.06
CA VAL A 35 -2.14 8.30 20.86
C VAL A 35 -0.72 7.93 21.20
N ASP A 36 -0.53 7.12 22.23
CA ASP A 36 0.78 6.65 22.65
C ASP A 36 1.38 5.66 21.63
N ASP A 37 2.71 5.57 21.58
CA ASP A 37 3.41 4.70 20.63
C ASP A 37 3.14 3.22 20.92
N ASP A 38 2.95 2.85 22.19
CA ASP A 38 2.63 1.48 22.62
C ASP A 38 1.28 0.99 22.06
N LEU A 39 0.27 1.85 21.98
CA LEU A 39 -1.01 1.53 21.37
C LEU A 39 -0.87 1.24 19.86
N ILE A 40 -0.01 2.00 19.17
CA ILE A 40 0.28 1.76 17.74
C ILE A 40 1.00 0.44 17.58
N GLU A 41 2.00 0.16 18.41
CA GLU A 41 2.75 -1.09 18.39
C GLU A 41 1.85 -2.30 18.69
N GLU A 42 0.98 -2.22 19.70
CA GLU A 42 0.02 -3.27 20.05
C GLU A 42 -0.93 -3.56 18.88
N TYR A 43 -1.47 -2.51 18.26
CA TYR A 43 -2.31 -2.65 17.07
C TYR A 43 -1.59 -3.38 15.93
N LEU A 44 -0.36 -2.97 15.61
CA LEU A 44 0.43 -3.60 14.55
C LEU A 44 0.76 -5.06 14.87
N GLN A 45 1.10 -5.37 16.12
CA GLN A 45 1.39 -6.73 16.58
C GLN A 45 0.15 -7.64 16.46
N GLU A 46 -1.02 -7.15 16.86
CA GLU A 46 -2.27 -7.90 16.78
C GLU A 46 -2.73 -8.12 15.33
N VAL A 47 -2.63 -7.12 14.46
CA VAL A 47 -2.87 -7.31 13.01
C VAL A 47 -1.91 -8.36 12.45
N GLY A 48 -0.63 -8.29 12.81
CA GLY A 48 0.39 -9.27 12.41
C GLY A 48 0.11 -10.67 12.95
N ARG A 49 -0.45 -10.80 14.17
CA ARG A 49 -0.90 -12.08 14.74
C ARG A 49 -2.05 -12.66 13.93
N LEU A 50 -3.08 -11.87 13.65
CA LEU A 50 -4.24 -12.30 12.86
C LEU A 50 -3.83 -12.76 11.45
N SER A 51 -2.94 -12.01 10.79
CA SER A 51 -2.42 -12.38 9.47
C SER A 51 -1.68 -13.72 9.49
N ARG A 52 -0.80 -13.96 10.49
CA ARG A 52 -0.09 -15.25 10.64
C ARG A 52 -1.06 -16.42 10.85
N ILE A 53 -2.09 -16.23 11.67
CA ILE A 53 -3.11 -17.25 11.90
C ILE A 53 -3.86 -17.54 10.60
N ALA A 54 -4.34 -16.50 9.90
CA ALA A 54 -5.03 -16.64 8.62
C ALA A 54 -4.19 -17.42 7.60
N ASN A 55 -2.91 -17.07 7.45
CA ASN A 55 -1.99 -17.76 6.55
C ASN A 55 -1.79 -19.24 6.96
N SER A 56 -1.65 -19.53 8.26
CA SER A 56 -1.49 -20.91 8.74
C SER A 56 -2.72 -21.80 8.51
N LEU A 57 -3.92 -21.21 8.57
CA LEU A 57 -5.18 -21.90 8.28
C LEU A 57 -5.36 -22.11 6.77
N SER A 58 -4.98 -21.14 5.94
CA SER A 58 -5.03 -21.28 4.48
C SER A 58 -4.13 -22.41 3.95
N ALA A 59 -2.96 -22.61 4.58
CA ALA A 59 -2.02 -23.67 4.23
C ALA A 59 -2.47 -25.07 4.68
N ARG A 60 -3.33 -25.16 5.71
CA ARG A 60 -3.88 -26.41 6.24
C ARG A 60 -5.32 -26.60 5.74
N GLN A 61 -5.46 -27.08 4.51
CA GLN A 61 -6.77 -27.42 3.95
C GLN A 61 -7.57 -28.31 4.91
N LYS A 62 -8.77 -27.84 5.27
CA LYS A 62 -9.84 -28.52 6.01
C LYS A 62 -9.47 -29.02 7.42
N ARG A 63 -9.85 -28.24 8.44
CA ARG A 63 -10.69 -28.71 9.56
C ARG A 63 -11.24 -27.54 10.36
N GLN A 64 -12.51 -27.67 10.73
CA GLN A 64 -13.31 -26.79 11.59
C GLN A 64 -12.48 -26.14 12.72
N SER A 65 -12.28 -24.83 12.65
CA SER A 65 -12.14 -23.99 13.83
C SER A 65 -12.82 -22.65 13.56
N SER A 66 -13.86 -22.39 14.33
CA SER A 66 -14.77 -21.23 14.31
C SER A 66 -14.10 -19.95 14.83
N VAL A 67 -12.84 -19.71 14.48
CA VAL A 67 -12.19 -18.45 14.84
C VAL A 67 -12.75 -17.40 13.89
N ASP A 68 -13.57 -16.51 14.44
CA ASP A 68 -14.11 -15.35 13.74
C ASP A 68 -13.00 -14.30 13.56
N LEU A 69 -12.00 -14.64 12.74
CA LEU A 69 -10.86 -13.78 12.45
C LEU A 69 -11.29 -12.45 11.84
N LEU A 70 -12.33 -12.49 11.00
CA LEU A 70 -12.88 -11.28 10.39
C LEU A 70 -13.54 -10.38 11.44
N GLY A 71 -14.31 -10.96 12.37
CA GLY A 71 -14.88 -10.21 13.49
C GLY A 71 -13.83 -9.69 14.47
N GLU A 72 -12.76 -10.44 14.74
CA GLU A 72 -11.60 -9.94 15.50
C GLU A 72 -10.93 -8.76 14.80
N LEU A 73 -10.62 -8.89 13.51
CA LEU A 73 -10.02 -7.82 12.72
C LEU A 73 -10.92 -6.58 12.68
N LYS A 74 -12.23 -6.76 12.52
CA LYS A 74 -13.21 -5.67 12.57
C LYS A 74 -13.18 -4.95 13.91
N ARG A 75 -13.26 -5.68 15.03
CA ARG A 75 -13.23 -5.08 16.38
C ARG A 75 -11.93 -4.33 16.63
N LEU A 76 -10.80 -4.90 16.23
CA LEU A 76 -9.48 -4.29 16.37
C LEU A 76 -9.38 -3.01 15.53
N GLY A 77 -9.73 -3.08 14.24
CA GLY A 77 -9.73 -1.94 13.32
C GLY A 77 -10.66 -0.82 13.76
N GLU A 78 -11.82 -1.16 14.34
CA GLU A 78 -12.79 -0.19 14.86
C GLU A 78 -12.32 0.47 16.15
N THR A 79 -11.78 -0.31 17.08
CA THR A 79 -11.22 0.21 18.33
C THR A 79 -10.09 1.18 18.04
N PHE A 80 -9.14 0.78 17.19
CA PHE A 80 -8.02 1.65 16.82
C PHE A 80 -8.48 2.89 16.06
N PHE A 81 -9.45 2.76 15.14
CA PHE A 81 -10.01 3.90 14.40
C PHE A 81 -10.60 4.96 15.34
N VAL A 82 -11.38 4.54 16.34
CA VAL A 82 -12.03 5.47 17.30
C VAL A 82 -11.00 6.16 18.20
N GLN A 83 -9.96 5.45 18.64
CA GLN A 83 -8.90 6.04 19.46
C GLN A 83 -7.99 6.96 18.65
N PHE A 84 -7.71 6.60 17.39
CA PHE A 84 -6.75 7.32 16.57
C PHE A 84 -7.30 8.64 16.04
N PHE A 85 -8.53 8.64 15.52
CA PHE A 85 -9.11 9.81 14.87
C PHE A 85 -10.01 10.61 15.82
N PRO A 86 -9.99 11.95 15.75
CA PRO A 86 -10.95 12.76 16.51
C PRO A 86 -12.35 12.63 15.91
N GLU A 87 -13.39 12.82 16.73
CA GLU A 87 -14.79 12.55 16.35
C GLU A 87 -15.26 13.31 15.10
N ALA A 88 -14.74 14.52 14.86
CA ALA A 88 -15.01 15.27 13.64
C ALA A 88 -14.52 14.52 12.38
N ILE A 89 -13.32 13.94 12.42
CA ILE A 89 -12.77 13.13 11.32
C ILE A 89 -13.54 11.82 11.18
N GLN A 90 -13.87 11.14 12.30
CA GLN A 90 -14.68 9.92 12.28
C GLN A 90 -16.05 10.16 11.60
N THR A 91 -16.69 11.29 11.93
CA THR A 91 -17.96 11.70 11.32
C THR A 91 -17.79 12.00 9.84
N ARG A 92 -16.67 12.61 9.43
CA ARG A 92 -16.36 12.87 8.03
C ARG A 92 -16.20 11.58 7.22
N PHE A 93 -15.50 10.57 7.76
CA PHE A 93 -15.41 9.24 7.13
C PHE A 93 -16.79 8.62 6.97
N ARG A 94 -17.61 8.59 8.03
CA ARG A 94 -18.96 8.02 8.00
C ARG A 94 -19.86 8.72 6.98
N ASN A 95 -19.75 10.04 6.83
CA ASN A 95 -20.59 10.82 5.92
C ASN A 95 -20.09 10.85 4.47
N SER A 96 -18.86 10.40 4.20
CA SER A 96 -18.31 10.33 2.84
C SER A 96 -18.63 8.97 2.21
N GLN A 97 -19.04 8.95 0.94
CA GLN A 97 -19.33 7.71 0.20
C GLN A 97 -18.59 7.68 -1.15
N GLY A 98 -17.92 6.56 -1.44
CA GLY A 98 -17.38 6.27 -2.77
C GLY A 98 -16.32 7.25 -3.27
N ALA A 99 -15.59 7.88 -2.34
CA ALA A 99 -14.60 8.91 -2.62
C ALA A 99 -13.17 8.34 -2.66
N TYR A 100 -12.27 9.04 -3.33
CA TYR A 100 -10.84 8.82 -3.16
C TYR A 100 -10.41 9.34 -1.79
N LEU A 101 -9.78 8.47 -1.00
CA LEU A 101 -9.18 8.84 0.28
C LEU A 101 -7.69 8.98 0.08
N PHE A 102 -7.12 10.15 0.38
CA PHE A 102 -5.69 10.35 0.29
C PHE A 102 -5.13 10.79 1.65
N LEU A 103 -4.26 9.96 2.23
CA LEU A 103 -3.64 10.21 3.52
C LEU A 103 -2.19 10.70 3.32
N HIS A 104 -1.89 11.90 3.79
CA HIS A 104 -0.52 12.38 3.90
C HIS A 104 -0.06 12.13 5.32
N VAL A 105 0.80 11.12 5.50
CA VAL A 105 1.14 10.62 6.83
C VAL A 105 2.58 10.93 7.18
N ASP A 106 2.79 11.27 8.46
CA ASP A 106 4.12 11.28 9.07
C ASP A 106 4.81 9.91 8.91
N GLN A 107 6.14 9.91 8.76
CA GLN A 107 6.94 8.69 8.59
C GLN A 107 6.74 7.69 9.74
N ARG A 108 6.52 8.18 10.97
CA ARG A 108 6.28 7.33 12.15
C ARG A 108 4.99 6.53 12.05
N LEU A 109 4.03 7.00 11.27
CA LEU A 109 2.71 6.38 11.10
C LEU A 109 2.62 5.49 9.84
N ARG A 110 3.70 5.37 9.07
CA ARG A 110 3.68 4.73 7.74
C ARG A 110 3.22 3.26 7.74
N ASN A 111 3.52 2.55 8.83
CA ASN A 111 3.33 1.11 8.97
C ASN A 111 1.88 0.77 9.32
N ILE A 112 1.07 1.76 9.70
CA ILE A 112 -0.34 1.55 9.98
C ILE A 112 -1.04 1.11 8.68
N PRO A 113 -1.71 -0.06 8.67
CA PRO A 113 -2.54 -0.50 7.55
C PRO A 113 -3.88 0.24 7.59
N TRP A 114 -3.88 1.51 7.17
CA TRP A 114 -5.06 2.39 7.16
C TRP A 114 -6.27 1.74 6.47
N GLU A 115 -6.00 0.95 5.44
CA GLU A 115 -6.97 0.18 4.65
C GLU A 115 -7.80 -0.78 5.51
N LEU A 116 -7.21 -1.32 6.59
CA LEU A 116 -7.82 -2.27 7.53
C LEU A 116 -8.52 -1.60 8.72
N LEU A 117 -8.53 -0.27 8.79
CA LEU A 117 -9.32 0.42 9.79
C LEU A 117 -10.81 0.29 9.48
N HIS A 118 -11.63 0.19 10.51
CA HIS A 118 -13.06 -0.02 10.37
C HIS A 118 -13.83 1.15 11.01
N ASP A 119 -14.63 1.88 10.24
CA ASP A 119 -15.27 3.10 10.74
C ASP A 119 -16.66 2.90 11.37
N GLY A 120 -16.92 1.66 11.78
CA GLY A 120 -18.22 1.19 12.28
C GLY A 120 -19.20 0.78 11.17
N ARG A 121 -18.98 1.18 9.91
CA ARG A 121 -19.81 0.74 8.76
C ARG A 121 -19.12 -0.28 7.86
N GLY A 122 -17.81 -0.15 7.67
CA GLY A 122 -17.01 -1.07 6.86
C GLY A 122 -15.52 -0.76 6.99
N PHE A 123 -14.68 -1.60 6.40
CA PHE A 123 -13.26 -1.29 6.28
C PHE A 123 -13.05 -0.08 5.35
N LEU A 124 -12.01 0.71 5.60
CA LEU A 124 -11.73 1.87 4.74
C LEU A 124 -11.47 1.43 3.28
N ALA A 125 -10.84 0.28 3.07
CA ALA A 125 -10.65 -0.30 1.73
C ALA A 125 -11.96 -0.66 1.01
N ASP A 126 -13.01 -1.03 1.74
CA ASP A 126 -14.31 -1.36 1.14
C ASP A 126 -15.13 -0.10 0.81
N ARG A 127 -14.82 1.01 1.48
CA ARG A 127 -15.60 2.25 1.43
C ARG A 127 -14.99 3.34 0.56
N PHE A 128 -13.67 3.31 0.38
CA PHE A 128 -12.88 4.32 -0.31
C PHE A 128 -11.91 3.67 -1.28
N PHE A 129 -11.35 4.48 -2.17
CA PHE A 129 -10.12 4.14 -2.89
C PHE A 129 -8.95 4.79 -2.15
N PRO A 130 -8.31 4.09 -1.19
CA PRO A 130 -7.25 4.66 -0.36
C PRO A 130 -5.95 4.81 -1.14
N GLY A 131 -5.30 5.95 -0.98
CA GLY A 131 -3.91 6.19 -1.31
C GLY A 131 -3.22 6.82 -0.11
N LYS A 132 -1.91 6.55 0.05
CA LYS A 132 -1.10 7.18 1.08
C LYS A 132 0.20 7.72 0.51
N ASN A 133 0.67 8.80 1.11
CA ASN A 133 1.99 9.36 0.86
C ASN A 133 2.69 9.60 2.21
N ILE A 134 3.98 9.30 2.27
CA ILE A 134 4.82 9.47 3.45
C ILE A 134 5.58 10.79 3.29
N ALA A 135 5.70 11.57 4.37
CA ALA A 135 6.41 12.85 4.39
C ALA A 135 5.76 13.98 3.57
N GLY A 136 4.44 13.94 3.40
CA GLY A 136 3.61 15.13 3.14
C GLY A 136 3.71 15.76 1.74
N TYR A 137 4.68 15.39 0.90
CA TYR A 137 4.87 16.05 -0.38
C TYR A 137 4.00 15.44 -1.47
N TRP A 138 2.80 16.00 -1.67
CA TRP A 138 1.99 15.72 -2.85
C TRP A 138 2.07 16.89 -3.82
N GLN A 139 2.59 16.61 -5.01
CA GLN A 139 2.52 17.52 -6.14
C GLN A 139 1.50 16.95 -7.12
N ASP A 140 0.53 17.78 -7.49
CA ASP A 140 -0.38 17.50 -8.58
C ASP A 140 0.43 17.51 -9.89
N VAL A 141 1.00 16.37 -10.24
CA VAL A 141 1.74 16.24 -11.48
C VAL A 141 0.69 16.08 -12.56
N ASN A 142 0.50 17.13 -13.36
CA ASN A 142 -0.29 17.03 -14.58
C ASN A 142 0.44 16.06 -15.52
N ARG A 143 0.17 14.76 -15.36
CA ARG A 143 0.74 13.71 -16.20
C ARG A 143 0.13 13.91 -17.58
N LYS A 144 0.98 14.21 -18.55
CA LYS A 144 0.57 14.17 -19.95
C LYS A 144 0.03 12.78 -20.24
N GLU A 145 -1.13 12.71 -20.88
CA GLU A 145 -1.59 11.46 -21.49
C GLU A 145 -0.51 11.00 -22.46
N LEU A 146 -0.09 9.75 -22.31
CA LEU A 146 0.91 9.13 -23.16
C LEU A 146 0.20 8.39 -24.28
N ASP A 147 0.60 8.66 -25.51
CA ASP A 147 0.07 7.96 -26.70
C ASP A 147 0.45 6.47 -26.72
N ARG A 148 1.54 6.11 -26.03
CA ARG A 148 2.04 4.74 -25.90
C ARG A 148 2.58 4.50 -24.50
N LEU A 149 2.08 3.47 -23.83
CA LEU A 149 2.53 3.06 -22.50
C LEU A 149 3.70 2.09 -22.60
N ARG A 150 4.79 2.37 -21.89
CA ARG A 150 5.95 1.49 -21.81
C ARG A 150 5.92 0.75 -20.47
N VAL A 151 5.69 -0.56 -20.51
CA VAL A 151 5.54 -1.39 -19.31
C VAL A 151 6.72 -2.35 -19.19
N LEU A 152 7.28 -2.41 -17.99
CA LEU A 152 8.31 -3.38 -17.62
C LEU A 152 7.70 -4.38 -16.63
N ILE A 153 7.75 -5.65 -16.98
CA ILE A 153 7.33 -6.76 -16.13
C ILE A 153 8.59 -7.49 -15.66
N ILE A 154 8.81 -7.51 -14.34
CA ILE A 154 9.91 -8.24 -13.69
C ILE A 154 9.29 -9.33 -12.83
N ALA A 155 9.56 -10.59 -13.14
CA ALA A 155 8.96 -11.74 -12.47
C ALA A 155 10.00 -12.75 -12.01
N ASP A 156 9.92 -13.17 -10.75
CA ASP A 156 10.78 -14.19 -10.13
C ASP A 156 12.28 -13.99 -10.41
N PRO A 157 12.88 -12.85 -9.99
CA PRO A 157 14.30 -12.58 -10.20
C PRO A 157 15.23 -13.51 -9.39
N THR A 158 14.69 -14.27 -8.45
CA THR A 158 15.40 -15.19 -7.56
C THR A 158 15.35 -16.66 -8.03
N GLU A 159 14.41 -17.00 -8.93
CA GLU A 159 14.12 -18.36 -9.41
C GLU A 159 13.63 -19.33 -8.32
N ASP A 160 12.95 -18.80 -7.31
CA ASP A 160 12.36 -19.57 -6.19
C ASP A 160 10.86 -19.31 -5.99
N LEU A 161 10.25 -18.44 -6.82
CA LEU A 161 8.83 -18.10 -6.78
C LEU A 161 8.13 -18.47 -8.09
N GLU A 162 7.85 -19.76 -8.27
CA GLU A 162 7.21 -20.26 -9.50
C GLU A 162 5.89 -19.55 -9.84
N TRP A 163 5.05 -19.25 -8.84
CA TRP A 163 3.79 -18.53 -9.06
C TRP A 163 4.00 -17.09 -9.53
N ALA A 164 5.05 -16.40 -9.05
CA ALA A 164 5.38 -15.06 -9.53
C ALA A 164 5.84 -15.09 -10.99
N ARG A 165 6.59 -16.13 -11.39
CA ARG A 165 6.96 -16.36 -12.79
C ARG A 165 5.72 -16.59 -13.66
N GLN A 166 4.83 -17.49 -13.23
CA GLN A 166 3.61 -17.81 -13.98
C GLN A 166 2.68 -16.59 -14.13
N GLU A 167 2.52 -15.78 -13.07
CA GLU A 167 1.77 -14.53 -13.13
C GLU A 167 2.37 -13.56 -14.16
N GLY A 168 3.69 -13.36 -14.13
CA GLY A 168 4.38 -12.47 -15.06
C GLY A 168 4.32 -12.93 -16.52
N GLU A 169 4.46 -14.23 -16.78
CA GLU A 169 4.32 -14.83 -18.11
C GLU A 169 2.89 -14.66 -18.63
N ALA A 170 1.88 -15.00 -17.82
CA ALA A 170 0.48 -14.84 -18.17
C ALA A 170 0.12 -13.38 -18.45
N LEU A 171 0.58 -12.44 -17.62
CA LEU A 171 0.35 -11.02 -17.83
C LEU A 171 0.98 -10.52 -19.13
N PHE A 172 2.21 -10.95 -19.42
CA PHE A 172 2.89 -10.59 -20.67
C PHE A 172 2.15 -11.12 -21.90
N GLU A 173 1.74 -12.40 -21.88
CA GLU A 173 1.00 -13.02 -22.98
C GLU A 173 -0.37 -12.37 -23.20
N SER A 174 -1.16 -12.17 -22.13
CA SER A 174 -2.47 -11.53 -22.22
C SER A 174 -2.39 -10.09 -22.74
N LEU A 175 -1.48 -9.27 -22.20
CA LEU A 175 -1.34 -7.89 -22.66
C LEU A 175 -0.85 -7.81 -24.11
N HIS A 176 0.04 -8.71 -24.52
CA HIS A 176 0.51 -8.76 -25.91
C HIS A 176 -0.58 -9.20 -26.89
N ALA A 177 -1.49 -10.08 -26.47
CA ALA A 177 -2.58 -10.57 -27.30
C ALA A 177 -3.77 -9.60 -27.39
N GLU A 178 -4.09 -8.91 -26.29
CA GLU A 178 -5.30 -8.09 -26.17
C GLU A 178 -5.09 -6.61 -26.51
N VAL A 179 -3.86 -6.10 -26.39
CA VAL A 179 -3.55 -4.68 -26.58
C VAL A 179 -2.63 -4.50 -27.79
N PRO A 180 -2.99 -3.62 -28.75
CA PRO A 180 -2.16 -3.44 -29.93
C PRO A 180 -0.84 -2.73 -29.60
N ALA A 181 0.22 -3.11 -30.33
CA ALA A 181 1.62 -2.75 -30.03
C ALA A 181 1.95 -1.25 -30.24
N ASP A 182 1.09 -0.52 -30.92
CA ASP A 182 1.13 0.93 -31.08
C ASP A 182 0.78 1.65 -29.77
N LEU A 183 -0.11 1.08 -28.96
CA LEU A 183 -0.52 1.62 -27.65
C LEU A 183 0.36 1.10 -26.49
N LEU A 184 1.00 -0.07 -26.65
CA LEU A 184 1.71 -0.74 -25.56
C LEU A 184 3.09 -1.26 -25.99
N ASP A 185 4.13 -0.85 -25.25
CA ASP A 185 5.50 -1.37 -25.36
C ASP A 185 5.83 -2.23 -24.14
N LEU A 186 5.82 -3.55 -24.31
CA LEU A 186 6.07 -4.51 -23.22
C LEU A 186 7.52 -4.99 -23.21
N GLN A 187 8.14 -4.97 -22.03
CA GLN A 187 9.40 -5.65 -21.77
C GLN A 187 9.23 -6.63 -20.61
N PHE A 188 9.66 -7.87 -20.82
CA PHE A 188 9.66 -8.91 -19.79
C PHE A 188 11.08 -9.27 -19.35
N MET A 189 11.28 -9.37 -18.04
CA MET A 189 12.54 -9.77 -17.41
C MET A 189 12.25 -10.83 -16.34
N SER A 190 12.88 -11.99 -16.43
CA SER A 190 12.71 -13.06 -15.45
C SER A 190 13.98 -13.87 -15.20
N GLY A 191 14.04 -14.47 -14.02
CA GLY A 191 15.05 -15.43 -13.59
C GLY A 191 16.46 -14.87 -13.45
N ARG A 192 17.44 -15.77 -13.50
CA ARG A 192 18.86 -15.49 -13.16
C ARG A 192 19.56 -14.46 -14.06
N ARG A 193 18.98 -14.12 -15.20
CA ARG A 193 19.54 -13.12 -16.14
C ARG A 193 19.23 -11.69 -15.71
N VAL A 194 18.31 -11.51 -14.77
CA VAL A 194 17.97 -10.21 -14.20
C VAL A 194 19.13 -9.71 -13.34
N THR A 195 19.73 -8.60 -13.74
CA THR A 195 20.84 -7.97 -13.03
C THR A 195 20.44 -6.58 -12.55
N LYS A 196 21.09 -6.07 -11.49
CA LYS A 196 20.86 -4.70 -10.99
C LYS A 196 20.98 -3.66 -12.12
N LEU A 197 22.05 -3.73 -12.90
CA LEU A 197 22.29 -2.80 -14.00
C LEU A 197 21.24 -2.95 -15.11
N GLY A 198 20.83 -4.18 -15.43
CA GLY A 198 19.76 -4.43 -16.40
C GLY A 198 18.44 -3.82 -15.98
N ILE A 199 18.05 -3.98 -14.71
CA ILE A 199 16.84 -3.37 -14.16
C ILE A 199 16.94 -1.84 -14.18
N LEU A 200 18.03 -1.27 -13.66
CA LEU A 200 18.22 0.19 -13.63
C LEU A 200 18.20 0.81 -15.02
N ASN A 201 18.72 0.10 -16.04
CA ASN A 201 18.64 0.57 -17.41
C ASN A 201 17.22 0.47 -17.96
N ALA A 202 16.50 -0.61 -17.66
CA ALA A 202 15.14 -0.80 -18.12
C ALA A 202 14.17 0.22 -17.48
N ILE A 203 14.31 0.53 -16.19
CA ILE A 203 13.41 1.43 -15.46
C ILE A 203 13.34 2.84 -16.04
N LYS A 204 14.46 3.39 -16.54
CA LYS A 204 14.58 4.79 -16.97
C LYS A 204 13.56 5.21 -18.03
N ASP A 205 13.24 4.29 -18.92
CA ASP A 205 12.39 4.55 -20.08
C ASP A 205 11.01 3.90 -19.97
N ARG A 206 10.57 3.54 -18.75
CA ARG A 206 9.32 2.81 -18.51
C ARG A 206 8.37 3.66 -17.68
N ASP A 207 7.10 3.60 -18.04
CA ASP A 207 6.01 4.36 -17.41
C ASP A 207 5.36 3.55 -16.29
N ILE A 208 5.31 2.22 -16.46
CA ILE A 208 4.75 1.28 -15.49
C ILE A 208 5.77 0.17 -15.24
N ILE A 209 5.96 -0.17 -13.97
CA ILE A 209 6.78 -1.32 -13.56
C ILE A 209 5.88 -2.25 -12.76
N HIS A 210 5.73 -3.48 -13.26
CA HIS A 210 5.16 -4.59 -12.52
C HIS A 210 6.31 -5.42 -11.96
N TYR A 211 6.36 -5.59 -10.65
CA TYR A 211 7.37 -6.40 -9.96
C TYR A 211 6.68 -7.49 -9.14
N ALA A 212 7.02 -8.74 -9.44
CA ALA A 212 6.60 -9.92 -8.69
C ALA A 212 7.85 -10.68 -8.21
N GLY A 213 8.17 -10.56 -6.92
CA GLY A 213 9.37 -11.18 -6.35
C GLY A 213 9.57 -10.84 -4.87
N HIS A 214 10.67 -11.33 -4.30
CA HIS A 214 11.02 -11.05 -2.91
C HIS A 214 11.46 -9.60 -2.68
N VAL A 215 11.12 -9.06 -1.52
CA VAL A 215 11.65 -7.78 -1.02
C VAL A 215 12.52 -8.07 0.18
N TYR A 216 13.74 -7.55 0.16
CA TYR A 216 14.64 -7.56 1.31
C TYR A 216 14.35 -6.33 2.16
N HIS A 217 14.12 -6.58 3.46
CA HIS A 217 13.92 -5.54 4.45
C HIS A 217 15.10 -5.52 5.42
N ASP A 218 15.71 -4.35 5.57
CA ASP A 218 16.76 -4.07 6.53
C ASP A 218 16.26 -3.09 7.60
N CYS A 219 16.99 -2.96 8.71
CA CYS A 219 16.74 -1.93 9.71
C CYS A 219 17.01 -0.52 9.16
N ASP A 220 17.97 -0.39 8.25
CA ASP A 220 18.15 0.82 7.44
C ASP A 220 17.28 0.75 6.17
N GLU A 221 16.36 1.69 6.04
CA GLU A 221 15.41 1.74 4.93
C GLU A 221 16.10 1.93 3.58
N GLN A 222 17.25 2.62 3.55
CA GLN A 222 18.04 2.81 2.33
C GLN A 222 18.71 1.51 1.86
N GLU A 223 18.80 0.53 2.75
CA GLU A 223 19.40 -0.77 2.47
C GLU A 223 18.35 -1.82 2.04
N SER A 224 17.07 -1.51 2.23
CA SER A 224 15.95 -2.33 1.76
C SER A 224 15.77 -2.24 0.24
N GLY A 225 15.20 -3.27 -0.38
CA GLY A 225 15.01 -3.26 -1.83
C GLY A 225 14.60 -4.60 -2.45
N TRP A 226 14.59 -4.66 -3.77
CA TRP A 226 14.22 -5.87 -4.50
C TRP A 226 15.33 -6.92 -4.42
N LEU A 227 14.98 -8.11 -3.95
CA LEU A 227 15.93 -9.21 -3.83
C LEU A 227 16.10 -9.90 -5.19
N LEU A 228 17.35 -10.05 -5.61
CA LEU A 228 17.75 -10.73 -6.84
C LEU A 228 18.59 -11.95 -6.49
N LYS A 229 18.75 -12.86 -7.47
CA LYS A 229 19.56 -14.06 -7.30
C LYS A 229 20.97 -13.79 -6.72
N GLY A 230 21.38 -14.70 -5.83
CA GLY A 230 22.67 -14.63 -5.15
C GLY A 230 22.73 -13.60 -4.02
N GLY A 231 21.59 -13.27 -3.41
CA GLY A 231 21.49 -12.35 -2.28
C GLY A 231 21.73 -10.88 -2.64
N LYS A 232 21.62 -10.52 -3.93
CA LYS A 232 21.87 -9.15 -4.40
C LYS A 232 20.61 -8.33 -4.20
N VAL A 233 20.72 -7.18 -3.53
CA VAL A 233 19.57 -6.27 -3.31
C VAL A 233 19.65 -5.06 -4.23
N LEU A 234 18.63 -4.82 -5.06
CA LEU A 234 18.45 -3.55 -5.76
C LEU A 234 17.80 -2.56 -4.79
N ARG A 235 18.62 -1.65 -4.26
CA ARG A 235 18.19 -0.61 -3.32
C ARG A 235 17.45 0.51 -4.06
N ALA A 236 16.51 1.13 -3.36
CA ALA A 236 15.76 2.29 -3.82
C ALA A 236 16.60 3.57 -3.73
#